data_AF-A0A966CUH3-F1
#
_entry.id   AF-A0A966CUH3-F1
#
_cell.length_a   1.000
_cell.length_b   1.000
_cell.length_c   1.000
_cell.angle_alpha   90.00
_cell.angle_beta   90.00
_cell.angle_gamma   90.00
#
_symmetry.space_group_name_H-M   'P 1'
#
loop_
_entity.id
_entity.type
_entity.pdbx_description
1 polymer ?
#
loop_
_entity_poly.entity_id
_entity_poly.type
_entity_poly.pdbx_seq_one_letter_code
_entity_poly.pdbx_strand_id
1 'polypeptide(L)'
;MELHEILELHLLSDYSGKDMESHLEEVNKIIGHTHRVLKICEAFAVNLKLEGTELELLKAAAILHDIAKLDEKNGEHNRLVEEAMMDMGIVQFADGKEDKVYEIIEAHKGGFNPSSDIALEAAILRMADKLDKFVKRPTKAEKSCKDSYCKILNYFATKGIALPQKFIDTYEVIMDKLK
;
A
#
# COMPACT_ATOMS: atom_id res chain seq x y z
N MET A 1 2.09 -20.20 7.31
CA MET A 1 1.84 -19.07 8.22
C MET A 1 0.92 -18.14 7.47
N GLU A 2 -0.26 -17.86 8.03
CA GLU A 2 -1.25 -16.97 7.41
C GLU A 2 -0.75 -15.51 7.48
N LEU A 3 -1.10 -14.65 6.52
CA LEU A 3 -0.67 -13.23 6.48
C LEU A 3 -0.88 -12.51 7.82
N HIS A 4 -1.98 -12.84 8.51
CA HIS A 4 -2.29 -12.33 9.85
C HIS A 4 -1.20 -12.69 10.87
N GLU A 5 -0.77 -13.96 10.93
CA GLU A 5 0.24 -14.44 11.88
C GLU A 5 1.59 -13.77 11.63
N ILE A 6 1.94 -13.54 10.36
CA ILE A 6 3.22 -12.91 9.99
C ILE A 6 3.20 -11.43 10.38
N LEU A 7 2.12 -10.71 10.07
CA LEU A 7 1.98 -9.31 10.45
C LEU A 7 1.95 -9.16 11.98
N GLU A 8 1.22 -10.02 12.68
CA GLU A 8 1.15 -9.99 14.15
C GLU A 8 2.53 -10.22 14.78
N LEU A 9 3.31 -11.18 14.28
CA LEU A 9 4.67 -11.46 14.78
C LEU A 9 5.61 -10.25 14.64
N HIS A 10 5.61 -9.59 13.47
CA HIS A 10 6.48 -8.43 13.20
C HIS A 10 6.01 -7.15 13.90
N LEU A 11 4.72 -7.03 14.19
CA LEU A 11 4.16 -5.85 14.86
C LEU A 11 4.18 -5.96 16.40
N LEU A 12 4.24 -7.19 16.94
CA LEU A 12 4.36 -7.45 18.38
C LEU A 12 5.81 -7.50 18.86
N SER A 13 6.78 -7.76 17.99
CA SER A 13 8.22 -7.80 18.35
C SER A 13 8.76 -6.45 18.83
N ASP A 14 8.11 -5.33 18.46
CA ASP A 14 8.50 -3.95 18.80
C ASP A 14 7.89 -3.43 20.12
N TYR A 15 7.48 -4.34 21.02
CA TYR A 15 6.87 -3.99 22.30
C TYR A 15 7.89 -3.39 23.28
N SER A 16 7.84 -2.06 23.46
CA SER A 16 8.74 -1.30 24.34
C SER A 16 8.12 -0.85 25.67
N GLY A 17 7.11 -1.58 26.18
CA GLY A 17 6.56 -1.35 27.53
C GLY A 17 5.31 -0.45 27.60
N LYS A 18 4.54 -0.32 26.51
CA LYS A 18 3.13 0.11 26.57
C LYS A 18 2.29 -0.94 27.32
N ASP A 19 1.07 -0.60 27.70
CA ASP A 19 0.08 -1.62 28.08
C ASP A 19 -0.15 -2.61 26.92
N MET A 20 -0.02 -3.92 27.20
CA MET A 20 -0.07 -4.98 26.18
C MET A 20 -1.40 -5.02 25.45
N GLU A 21 -2.50 -4.73 26.13
CA GLU A 21 -3.84 -4.69 25.55
C GLU A 21 -3.97 -3.52 24.55
N SER A 22 -3.51 -2.32 24.93
CA SER A 22 -3.46 -1.18 24.01
C SER A 22 -2.55 -1.42 22.80
N HIS A 23 -1.43 -2.12 22.95
CA HIS A 23 -0.52 -2.45 21.84
C HIS A 23 -1.19 -3.43 20.87
N LEU A 24 -1.81 -4.49 21.39
CA LEU A 24 -2.54 -5.47 20.59
C LEU A 24 -3.70 -4.83 19.80
N GLU A 25 -4.40 -3.87 20.40
CA GLU A 25 -5.47 -3.13 19.70
C GLU A 25 -4.92 -2.27 18.54
N GLU A 26 -3.73 -1.68 18.70
CA GLU A 26 -3.02 -0.93 17.66
C GLU A 26 -2.59 -1.86 16.52
N VAL A 27 -2.00 -3.02 16.83
CA VAL A 27 -1.61 -4.06 15.86
C VAL A 27 -2.82 -4.54 15.06
N ASN A 28 -3.92 -4.90 15.72
CA ASN A 28 -5.14 -5.35 15.05
C ASN A 28 -5.72 -4.27 14.10
N LYS A 29 -5.63 -2.99 14.48
CA LYS A 29 -6.05 -1.88 13.62
C LYS A 29 -5.19 -1.77 12.37
N ILE A 30 -3.88 -2.00 12.47
CA ILE A 30 -2.94 -2.02 11.35
C ILE A 30 -3.24 -3.20 10.44
N ILE A 31 -3.31 -4.43 10.97
CA ILE A 31 -3.62 -5.64 10.19
C ILE A 31 -4.95 -5.48 9.44
N GLY A 32 -5.97 -4.97 10.13
CA GLY A 32 -7.27 -4.72 9.52
C GLY A 32 -7.23 -3.69 8.39
N HIS A 33 -6.40 -2.65 8.51
CA HIS A 33 -6.17 -1.68 7.44
C HIS A 33 -5.45 -2.31 6.25
N THR A 34 -4.33 -3.00 6.49
CA THR A 34 -3.55 -3.69 5.47
C THR A 34 -4.41 -4.66 4.66
N HIS A 35 -5.25 -5.47 5.30
CA HIS A 35 -6.16 -6.38 4.60
C HIS A 35 -7.17 -5.66 3.69
N ARG A 36 -7.72 -4.52 4.11
CA ARG A 36 -8.67 -3.76 3.28
C ARG A 36 -7.98 -3.08 2.11
N VAL A 37 -6.79 -2.50 2.33
CA VAL A 37 -5.95 -1.94 1.27
C VAL A 37 -5.58 -3.01 0.25
N LEU A 38 -5.10 -4.18 0.70
CA LEU A 38 -4.75 -5.29 -0.18
C LEU A 38 -5.95 -5.72 -1.05
N LYS A 39 -7.14 -5.87 -0.46
CA LYS A 39 -8.36 -6.21 -1.22
C LYS A 39 -8.71 -5.17 -2.28
N ILE A 40 -8.51 -3.88 -1.99
CA ILE A 40 -8.73 -2.81 -2.99
C ILE A 40 -7.67 -2.93 -4.10
N CYS A 41 -6.40 -3.12 -3.75
CA CYS A 41 -5.32 -3.34 -4.73
C CYS A 41 -5.62 -4.54 -5.64
N GLU A 42 -6.11 -5.66 -5.09
CA GLU A 42 -6.50 -6.84 -5.87
C GLU A 42 -7.67 -6.56 -6.81
N ALA A 43 -8.65 -5.74 -6.41
CA ALA A 43 -9.73 -5.33 -7.30
C ALA A 43 -9.21 -4.51 -8.51
N PHE A 44 -8.27 -3.59 -8.27
CA PHE A 44 -7.57 -2.88 -9.35
C PHE A 44 -6.79 -3.84 -10.24
N ALA A 45 -6.00 -4.75 -9.65
CA ALA A 45 -5.18 -5.71 -10.39
C ALA A 45 -6.02 -6.60 -11.30
N VAL A 46 -7.16 -7.11 -10.82
CA VAL A 46 -8.08 -7.93 -11.62
C VAL A 46 -8.63 -7.15 -12.81
N ASN A 47 -9.08 -5.91 -12.60
CA ASN A 47 -9.65 -5.10 -13.68
C ASN A 47 -8.57 -4.70 -14.72
N LEU A 48 -7.38 -4.33 -14.23
CA LEU A 48 -6.22 -3.97 -15.06
C LEU A 48 -5.55 -5.17 -15.70
N LYS A 49 -5.85 -6.40 -15.24
CA LYS A 49 -5.18 -7.65 -15.64
C LYS A 49 -3.67 -7.62 -15.34
N LEU A 50 -3.31 -7.12 -14.16
CA LEU A 50 -1.92 -7.20 -13.69
C LEU A 50 -1.57 -8.65 -13.36
N GLU A 51 -0.42 -9.10 -13.84
CA GLU A 51 0.06 -10.49 -13.68
C GLU A 51 1.57 -10.50 -13.43
N GLY A 52 2.10 -11.64 -12.98
CA GLY A 52 3.53 -11.82 -12.74
C GLY A 52 4.12 -10.75 -11.81
N THR A 53 5.23 -10.14 -12.23
CA THR A 53 6.00 -9.18 -11.42
C THR A 53 5.19 -7.96 -10.99
N GLU A 54 4.32 -7.41 -11.83
CA GLU A 54 3.50 -6.23 -11.50
C GLU A 54 2.56 -6.52 -10.32
N LEU A 55 1.93 -7.69 -10.35
CA LEU A 55 1.05 -8.16 -9.30
C LEU A 55 1.82 -8.46 -8.00
N GLU A 56 2.98 -9.10 -8.11
CA GLU A 56 3.87 -9.39 -6.97
C GLU A 56 4.29 -8.10 -6.25
N LEU A 57 4.78 -7.10 -7.00
CA LEU A 57 5.22 -5.81 -6.47
C LEU A 57 4.06 -5.06 -5.78
N LEU A 58 2.90 -5.00 -6.41
CA LEU A 58 1.72 -4.34 -5.84
C LEU A 58 1.27 -5.01 -4.53
N LYS A 59 1.23 -6.35 -4.48
CA LYS A 59 0.86 -7.09 -3.28
C LYS A 59 1.86 -6.90 -2.15
N ALA A 60 3.15 -7.00 -2.45
CA ALA A 60 4.22 -6.76 -1.48
C ALA A 60 4.09 -5.34 -0.88
N ALA A 61 4.02 -4.32 -1.73
CA ALA A 61 3.90 -2.95 -1.28
C ALA A 61 2.62 -2.71 -0.47
N ALA A 62 1.48 -3.30 -0.87
CA ALA A 62 0.23 -3.19 -0.12
C ALA A 62 0.32 -3.82 1.28
N ILE A 63 1.05 -4.92 1.43
CA ILE A 63 1.23 -5.57 2.72
C ILE A 63 2.18 -4.76 3.63
N LEU A 64 3.24 -4.19 3.05
CA LEU A 64 4.36 -3.62 3.81
C LEU A 64 4.25 -2.12 4.06
N HIS A 65 3.38 -1.40 3.33
CA HIS A 65 3.32 0.07 3.40
C HIS A 65 3.08 0.67 4.79
N ASP A 66 2.45 -0.11 5.68
CA ASP A 66 2.18 0.26 7.07
C ASP A 66 3.26 -0.26 8.05
N ILE A 67 3.94 -1.38 7.73
CA ILE A 67 5.10 -1.86 8.48
C ILE A 67 6.27 -0.88 8.33
N ALA A 68 6.50 -0.36 7.12
CA ALA A 68 7.54 0.63 6.86
C ALA A 68 7.36 1.92 7.70
N LYS A 69 6.14 2.25 8.12
CA LYS A 69 5.87 3.41 9.01
C LYS A 69 6.36 3.19 10.45
N LEU A 70 6.55 1.94 10.86
CA LEU A 70 7.08 1.59 12.18
C LEU A 70 8.61 1.63 12.16
N ASP A 71 9.22 1.13 11.07
CA ASP A 71 10.66 1.21 10.82
C ASP A 71 11.16 2.67 10.76
N GLU A 72 10.46 3.55 10.02
CA GLU A 72 10.76 5.00 9.95
C GLU A 72 10.79 5.68 11.34
N LYS A 73 10.06 5.17 12.33
CA LYS A 73 10.05 5.73 13.70
C LYS A 73 11.21 5.25 14.56
N ASN A 74 11.75 4.07 14.26
CA ASN A 74 12.81 3.43 15.05
C ASN A 74 14.20 3.69 14.48
N GLY A 75 14.31 4.25 13.27
CA GLY A 75 15.60 4.62 12.67
C GLY A 75 16.39 3.42 12.11
N GLU A 76 15.82 2.21 12.18
CA GLU A 76 16.26 1.08 11.38
C GLU A 76 15.54 1.21 10.04
N HIS A 77 16.26 1.59 8.99
CA HIS A 77 15.66 1.65 7.66
C HIS A 77 15.59 0.22 7.12
N ASN A 78 14.37 -0.26 6.88
CA ASN A 78 13.99 -1.36 6.01
C ASN A 78 14.10 -2.79 6.57
N ARG A 79 14.61 -3.00 7.78
CA ARG A 79 14.82 -4.33 8.34
C ARG A 79 13.52 -5.10 8.61
N LEU A 80 12.51 -4.46 9.20
CA LEU A 80 11.22 -5.12 9.48
C LEU A 80 10.48 -5.47 8.19
N VAL A 81 10.70 -4.68 7.14
CA VAL A 81 10.16 -4.92 5.81
C VAL A 81 10.87 -6.11 5.15
N GLU A 82 12.20 -6.18 5.24
CA GLU A 82 13.01 -7.30 4.74
C GLU A 82 12.66 -8.63 5.43
N GLU A 83 12.59 -8.63 6.77
CA GLU A 83 12.21 -9.81 7.57
C GLU A 83 10.79 -10.29 7.21
N ALA A 84 9.83 -9.37 7.12
CA ALA A 84 8.46 -9.71 6.71
C ALA A 84 8.39 -10.24 5.28
N MET A 85 9.19 -9.70 4.34
CA MET A 85 9.26 -10.17 2.96
C MET A 85 9.83 -11.59 2.86
N MET A 86 10.88 -11.90 3.64
CA MET A 86 11.46 -13.24 3.75
C MET A 86 10.44 -14.25 4.27
N ASP A 87 9.78 -13.93 5.39
CA ASP A 87 8.84 -14.83 6.06
C ASP A 87 7.57 -15.09 5.26
N MET A 88 7.10 -14.10 4.50
CA MET A 88 5.91 -14.27 3.66
C MET A 88 6.21 -14.96 2.32
N GLY A 89 7.48 -15.09 1.94
CA GLY A 89 7.87 -15.65 0.63
C GLY A 89 7.29 -14.88 -0.56
N ILE A 90 6.92 -13.61 -0.38
CA ILE A 90 6.21 -12.79 -1.37
C ILE A 90 7.12 -12.37 -2.52
N VAL A 91 8.42 -12.24 -2.25
CA VAL A 91 9.41 -11.86 -3.25
C VAL A 91 10.59 -12.81 -3.11
N GLN A 92 10.85 -13.63 -4.13
CA GLN A 92 12.20 -14.15 -4.29
C GLN A 92 13.07 -12.94 -4.60
N PHE A 93 14.02 -12.64 -3.70
CA PHE A 93 15.01 -11.58 -3.82
C PHE A 93 15.94 -11.84 -5.01
N ALA A 94 15.40 -11.68 -6.21
CA ALA A 94 16.16 -11.43 -7.40
C ALA A 94 16.56 -9.95 -7.37
N ASP A 95 17.82 -9.68 -7.70
CA ASP A 95 18.48 -8.37 -7.64
C ASP A 95 17.54 -7.23 -8.11
N GLY A 96 17.17 -6.33 -7.19
CA GLY A 96 16.45 -5.08 -7.48
C GLY A 96 14.91 -5.07 -7.35
N LYS A 97 14.23 -6.16 -6.98
CA LYS A 97 12.78 -6.12 -6.72
C LYS A 97 12.41 -5.35 -5.44
N GLU A 98 13.29 -5.37 -4.44
CA GLU A 98 13.10 -4.68 -3.15
C GLU A 98 13.00 -3.17 -3.33
N ASP A 99 13.95 -2.58 -4.07
CA ASP A 99 14.00 -1.15 -4.35
C ASP A 99 12.69 -0.65 -4.97
N LYS A 100 12.08 -1.46 -5.86
CA LYS A 100 10.79 -1.14 -6.46
C LYS A 100 9.66 -1.17 -5.43
N VAL A 101 9.65 -2.14 -4.52
CA VAL A 101 8.66 -2.18 -3.43
C VAL A 101 8.80 -0.96 -2.53
N TYR A 102 10.03 -0.59 -2.15
CA TYR A 102 10.29 0.62 -1.37
C TYR A 102 9.82 1.87 -2.10
N GLU A 103 10.14 2.02 -3.38
CA GLU A 103 9.74 3.19 -4.16
C GLU A 103 8.21 3.30 -4.31
N ILE A 104 7.51 2.17 -4.52
CA ILE A 104 6.04 2.12 -4.51
C ILE A 104 5.50 2.60 -3.16
N ILE A 105 6.09 2.12 -2.05
CA ILE A 105 5.72 2.55 -0.70
C ILE A 105 6.03 4.04 -0.50
N GLU A 106 7.18 4.55 -0.89
CA GLU A 106 7.48 5.98 -0.73
C GLU A 106 6.49 6.87 -1.51
N ALA A 107 6.17 6.48 -2.74
CA ALA A 107 5.26 7.20 -3.62
C ALA A 107 3.79 7.22 -3.14
N HIS A 108 3.38 6.35 -2.21
CA HIS A 108 2.02 6.40 -1.64
C HIS A 108 1.81 7.61 -0.71
N LYS A 109 2.89 8.17 -0.16
CA LYS A 109 2.89 9.36 0.71
C LYS A 109 3.27 10.63 -0.07
N GLY A 110 3.21 11.80 0.57
CA GLY A 110 3.80 13.04 0.05
C GLY A 110 3.48 13.44 -1.41
N GLY A 111 4.52 13.76 -2.18
CA GLY A 111 4.48 13.96 -3.63
C GLY A 111 4.37 12.62 -4.37
N PHE A 112 3.73 12.61 -5.53
CA PHE A 112 3.61 11.39 -6.36
C PHE A 112 4.65 11.47 -7.49
N ASN A 113 5.78 10.79 -7.31
CA ASN A 113 6.90 10.79 -8.26
C ASN A 113 7.64 9.43 -8.30
N PRO A 114 6.95 8.31 -8.57
CA PRO A 114 7.60 7.02 -8.79
C PRO A 114 8.35 6.98 -10.14
N SER A 115 9.19 5.98 -10.32
CA SER A 115 9.73 5.56 -11.61
C SER A 115 8.62 5.10 -12.55
N SER A 116 8.80 5.34 -13.84
CA SER A 116 7.71 5.18 -14.82
C SER A 116 7.27 3.73 -15.01
N ASP A 117 8.14 2.76 -14.74
CA ASP A 117 7.88 1.32 -14.85
C ASP A 117 7.12 0.73 -13.63
N ILE A 118 6.99 1.49 -12.53
CA ILE A 118 6.21 1.11 -11.33
C ILE A 118 5.09 2.11 -11.00
N ALA A 119 4.86 3.08 -11.89
CA ALA A 119 3.96 4.19 -11.64
C ALA A 119 2.50 3.76 -11.47
N LEU A 120 2.10 2.67 -12.12
CA LEU A 120 0.74 2.14 -12.03
C LEU A 120 0.49 1.49 -10.67
N GLU A 121 1.42 0.66 -10.19
CA GLU A 121 1.38 0.00 -8.89
C GLU A 121 1.37 1.04 -7.77
N ALA A 122 2.23 2.07 -7.86
CA ALA A 122 2.25 3.20 -6.94
C ALA A 122 0.93 3.98 -6.94
N ALA A 123 0.33 4.20 -8.11
CA ALA A 123 -0.97 4.86 -8.22
C ALA A 123 -2.08 4.03 -7.55
N ILE A 124 -2.08 2.71 -7.76
CA ILE A 124 -3.06 1.79 -7.17
C ILE A 124 -2.92 1.79 -5.65
N LEU A 125 -1.72 1.57 -5.11
CA LEU A 125 -1.48 1.56 -3.66
C LEU A 125 -1.93 2.88 -3.02
N ARG A 126 -1.56 4.00 -3.64
CA ARG A 126 -1.92 5.33 -3.15
C ARG A 126 -3.44 5.51 -3.07
N MET A 127 -4.16 5.10 -4.11
CA MET A 127 -5.62 5.20 -4.12
C MET A 127 -6.27 4.21 -3.14
N ALA A 128 -5.76 2.99 -3.05
CA ALA A 128 -6.24 2.00 -2.08
C ALA A 128 -6.13 2.52 -0.63
N ASP A 129 -4.99 3.10 -0.24
CA ASP A 129 -4.82 3.74 1.09
C ASP A 129 -5.84 4.87 1.32
N LYS A 130 -6.13 5.70 0.31
CA LYS A 130 -7.10 6.80 0.49
C LYS A 130 -8.54 6.30 0.53
N LEU A 131 -8.88 5.30 -0.26
CA LEU A 131 -10.22 4.71 -0.31
C LEU A 131 -10.56 4.02 1.01
N ASP A 132 -9.60 3.35 1.67
CA ASP A 132 -9.83 2.76 2.99
C ASP A 132 -10.27 3.79 4.05
N LYS A 133 -9.88 5.06 3.90
CA LYS A 133 -10.22 6.11 4.87
C LYS A 133 -11.71 6.41 4.94
N PHE A 134 -12.48 6.04 3.92
CA PHE A 134 -13.94 6.17 3.95
C PHE A 134 -14.57 5.32 5.06
N VAL A 135 -13.96 4.20 5.44
CA VAL A 135 -14.43 3.34 6.54
C VAL A 135 -14.46 4.08 7.88
N LYS A 136 -13.53 5.04 8.09
CA LYS A 136 -13.38 5.74 9.37
C LYS A 136 -13.83 7.20 9.34
N ARG A 137 -13.65 7.92 8.22
CA ARG A 137 -13.79 9.39 8.14
C ARG A 137 -14.30 9.86 6.77
N PRO A 138 -15.55 9.57 6.38
CA PRO A 138 -16.04 9.77 5.01
C PRO A 138 -15.88 11.21 4.48
N THR A 139 -16.21 12.22 5.28
CA THR A 139 -16.14 13.64 4.84
C THR A 139 -14.71 14.15 4.58
N LYS A 140 -13.72 13.69 5.35
CA LYS A 140 -12.30 14.03 5.14
C LYS A 140 -11.65 13.13 4.08
N ALA A 141 -12.14 11.90 3.94
CA ALA A 141 -11.63 10.93 2.99
C ALA A 141 -11.86 11.38 1.54
N GLU A 142 -13.02 11.96 1.24
CA GLU A 142 -13.33 12.41 -0.13
C GLU A 142 -12.33 13.45 -0.65
N LYS A 143 -12.05 14.50 0.13
CA LYS A 143 -11.06 15.51 -0.26
C LYS A 143 -9.67 14.89 -0.45
N SER A 144 -9.25 14.06 0.50
CA SER A 144 -7.93 13.40 0.42
C SER A 144 -7.80 12.45 -0.77
N CYS A 145 -8.88 11.77 -1.16
CA CYS A 145 -8.96 10.93 -2.37
C CYS A 145 -8.82 11.79 -3.62
N LYS A 146 -9.64 12.83 -3.76
CA LYS A 146 -9.58 13.75 -4.91
C LYS A 146 -8.20 14.37 -5.09
N ASP A 147 -7.60 14.87 -4.00
CA ASP A 147 -6.25 15.46 -4.04
C ASP A 147 -5.20 14.44 -4.49
N SER A 148 -5.32 13.17 -4.08
CA SER A 148 -4.40 12.10 -4.48
C SER A 148 -4.61 11.69 -5.94
N TYR A 149 -5.86 11.61 -6.38
CA TYR A 149 -6.22 11.32 -7.77
C TYR A 149 -5.69 12.40 -8.72
N CYS A 150 -5.82 13.68 -8.37
CA CYS A 150 -5.24 14.78 -9.14
C CYS A 150 -3.71 14.70 -9.26
N LYS A 151 -3.01 14.28 -8.19
CA LYS A 151 -1.55 14.08 -8.22
C LYS A 151 -1.15 12.98 -9.22
N ILE A 152 -1.90 11.89 -9.25
CA ILE A 152 -1.69 10.79 -10.19
C ILE A 152 -1.92 11.29 -11.62
N LEU A 153 -3.06 11.93 -11.90
CA LEU A 153 -3.34 12.48 -13.22
C LEU A 153 -2.25 13.43 -13.71
N ASN A 154 -1.79 14.35 -12.85
CA ASN A 154 -0.73 15.29 -13.19
C ASN A 154 0.61 14.58 -13.48
N TYR A 155 0.98 13.56 -12.72
CA TYR A 155 2.18 12.78 -12.99
C TYR A 155 2.11 12.11 -14.37
N PHE A 156 1.03 11.40 -14.66
CA PHE A 156 0.88 10.67 -15.93
C PHE A 156 0.88 11.65 -17.12
N ALA A 157 0.17 12.78 -16.99
CA ALA A 157 0.17 13.83 -18.00
C ALA A 157 1.57 14.45 -18.23
N THR A 158 2.29 14.79 -17.16
CA THR A 158 3.62 15.42 -17.26
C THR A 158 4.70 14.47 -17.79
N LYS A 159 4.59 13.17 -17.51
CA LYS A 159 5.48 12.14 -18.05
C LYS A 159 5.13 11.71 -19.48
N GLY A 160 4.00 12.16 -20.03
CA GLY A 160 3.51 11.74 -21.35
C GLY A 160 3.08 10.27 -21.39
N ILE A 161 2.67 9.71 -20.24
CA ILE A 161 2.23 8.32 -20.10
C ILE A 161 0.72 8.31 -19.94
N ALA A 162 0.03 7.45 -20.69
CA ALA A 162 -1.40 7.29 -20.54
C ALA A 162 -1.72 6.52 -19.25
N LEU A 163 -2.53 7.12 -18.37
CA LEU A 163 -3.16 6.37 -17.28
C LEU A 163 -4.22 5.43 -17.88
N PRO A 164 -4.20 4.12 -17.59
CA PRO A 164 -5.16 3.19 -18.18
C PRO A 164 -6.60 3.58 -17.84
N GLN A 165 -7.50 3.62 -18.83
CA GLN A 165 -8.91 3.96 -18.59
C GLN A 165 -9.55 3.06 -17.53
N LYS A 166 -9.18 1.76 -17.50
CA LYS A 166 -9.67 0.82 -16.49
C LYS A 166 -9.28 1.18 -15.06
N PHE A 167 -8.18 1.91 -14.85
CA PHE A 167 -7.84 2.45 -13.54
C PHE A 167 -8.90 3.48 -13.12
N ILE A 168 -9.25 4.39 -14.03
CA ILE A 168 -10.26 5.43 -13.82
C ILE A 168 -11.62 4.77 -13.52
N ASP A 169 -12.04 3.83 -14.37
CA ASP A 169 -13.32 3.13 -14.22
C ASP A 169 -13.39 2.39 -12.88
N THR A 170 -12.31 1.72 -12.47
CA THR A 170 -12.26 1.01 -11.18
C THR A 170 -12.35 1.97 -10.01
N TYR A 171 -11.63 3.10 -10.07
CA TYR A 171 -11.69 4.13 -9.05
C TYR A 171 -13.11 4.70 -8.90
N GLU A 172 -13.77 5.04 -10.02
CA GLU A 172 -15.13 5.59 -10.02
C GLU A 172 -16.14 4.60 -9.44
N VAL A 173 -16.08 3.33 -9.87
CA VAL A 173 -16.95 2.26 -9.34
C VAL A 173 -16.79 2.07 -7.83
N ILE A 174 -15.56 2.10 -7.32
CA ILE A 174 -15.33 1.98 -5.88
C ILE A 174 -15.84 3.23 -5.15
N MET A 175 -15.53 4.42 -5.65
CA MET A 175 -15.97 5.68 -5.05
C MET A 175 -17.49 5.80 -4.95
N ASP A 176 -18.23 5.34 -5.97
CA ASP A 176 -19.69 5.41 -5.94
C ASP A 176 -20.33 4.41 -4.97
N LYS A 177 -19.63 3.33 -4.63
CA LYS A 177 -20.06 2.41 -3.56
C LYS A 177 -19.77 2.93 -2.15
N LEU A 178 -18.91 3.94 -2.03
CA LEU A 178 -18.47 4.52 -0.74
C LEU A 178 -19.23 5.80 -0.37
N LYS A 179 -20.05 6.35 -1.27
CA LYS A 179 -20.93 7.50 -1.05
C LYS A 179 -22.32 7.04 -0.64
#